data_AF-A0AAU5I4G0-F1
#
_entry.id   AF-A0AAU5I4G0-F1
#
_cell.length_a   1.000
_cell.length_b   1.000
_cell.length_c   1.000
_cell.angle_alpha   90.00
_cell.angle_beta   90.00
_cell.angle_gamma   90.00
#
_symmetry.space_group_name_H-M   'P 1'
#
loop_
_entity.id
_entity.type
_entity.pdbx_description
1 polymer ?
#
loop_
_entity_poly.entity_id
_entity_poly.type
_entity_poly.pdbx_seq_one_letter_code
_entity_poly.pdbx_strand_id
1 'polypeptide(L)'
;MNELVPGGNLPLPGGALTLWVPGPFDVSALITDESGKVGGDADFVFYNQPTAPGARLRDDTLTIDPARLRAGAARVTVVISPADPGTSLGRLPAPTLHVTNSGGQPLTRFTPPRPQRETVLLLAELYRRGTGWKLRALGQGYADGLAGIARDFGVDIVEDATPTAAPAAVRSASIPTPRSAPSTGPHFTSTSTATDPTGFLALANSARANAGSPPVALEPRLTSAAQAHASDMAAAGHLSTESRDGTSVYQRVTQAGYAYLTIGEHLVSGPRTPAEFVDYCLRTEKARRTLVERDLTHAGIAQAVDPRSGDVYWTALWATPLTAGNLARTAAEVVELTNAERARAGLRALAVDPLLAAAAQAHSTDMVARAFYAHTSPDGSQPWDRAAAAGSRRRTIGENIACGQRSAAEVVEGWMNSPGHRANILKPDFTHIGIGFAGGGQKGTYWTQLFGA
;
A
#
# COMPACT_ATOMS: atom_id res chain seq x y z
N MET A 1 -33.35 1.55 -13.97
CA MET A 1 -32.33 1.13 -12.99
C MET A 1 -33.02 1.08 -11.65
N ASN A 2 -33.03 -0.07 -10.97
CA ASN A 2 -33.70 -0.16 -9.66
C ASN A 2 -32.91 0.61 -8.61
N GLU A 3 -33.60 1.31 -7.73
CA GLU A 3 -33.01 1.96 -6.56
C GLU A 3 -33.42 1.15 -5.34
N LEU A 4 -32.43 0.60 -4.64
CA LEU A 4 -32.68 -0.13 -3.41
C LEU A 4 -32.78 0.84 -2.23
N VAL A 5 -33.62 0.49 -1.27
CA VAL A 5 -33.66 1.10 0.06
C VAL A 5 -32.91 0.21 1.05
N PRO A 6 -32.49 0.72 2.22
CA PRO A 6 -31.88 -0.11 3.26
C PRO A 6 -32.73 -1.36 3.57
N GLY A 7 -32.11 -2.55 3.59
CA GLY A 7 -32.78 -3.84 3.75
C GLY A 7 -33.42 -4.41 2.46
N GLY A 8 -33.54 -3.60 1.41
CA GLY A 8 -34.01 -4.02 0.10
C GLY A 8 -33.09 -5.07 -0.53
N ASN A 9 -33.66 -5.98 -1.33
CA ASN A 9 -32.89 -7.05 -1.98
C ASN A 9 -33.34 -7.31 -3.42
N LEU A 10 -32.40 -7.81 -4.22
CA LEU A 10 -32.56 -8.09 -5.65
C LEU A 10 -31.98 -9.47 -5.98
N PRO A 11 -32.68 -10.35 -6.71
CA PRO A 11 -32.08 -11.57 -7.27
C PRO A 11 -31.07 -11.21 -8.37
N LEU A 12 -29.92 -11.90 -8.40
CA LEU A 12 -28.84 -11.63 -9.35
C LEU A 12 -28.96 -12.54 -10.59
N PRO A 13 -28.73 -12.02 -11.81
CA PRO A 13 -28.96 -12.75 -13.06
C PRO A 13 -27.95 -13.87 -13.40
N GLY A 14 -27.11 -14.29 -12.45
CA GLY A 14 -25.97 -15.19 -12.68
C GLY A 14 -24.83 -14.51 -13.46
N GLY A 15 -23.64 -15.12 -13.41
CA GLY A 15 -22.42 -14.56 -14.00
C GLY A 15 -21.78 -13.44 -13.17
N ALA A 16 -20.74 -12.82 -13.75
CA ALA A 16 -19.99 -11.76 -13.09
C ALA A 16 -20.79 -10.45 -12.98
N LEU A 17 -20.52 -9.73 -11.90
CA LEU A 17 -21.10 -8.44 -11.55
C LEU A 17 -19.98 -7.43 -11.40
N THR A 18 -20.28 -6.18 -11.76
CA THR A 18 -19.35 -5.06 -11.58
C THR A 18 -19.97 -4.07 -10.62
N LEU A 19 -19.24 -3.74 -9.56
CA LEU A 19 -19.66 -2.88 -8.46
C LEU A 19 -18.67 -1.73 -8.31
N TRP A 20 -19.14 -0.51 -8.13
CA TRP A 20 -18.27 0.63 -7.82
C TRP A 20 -19.00 1.70 -7.03
N VAL A 21 -18.23 2.56 -6.37
CA VAL A 21 -18.74 3.67 -5.54
C VAL A 21 -18.00 4.94 -5.94
N PRO A 22 -18.60 5.83 -6.74
CA PRO A 22 -17.96 7.07 -7.14
C PRO A 22 -17.65 7.95 -5.93
N GLY A 23 -16.47 8.58 -5.94
CA GLY A 23 -16.05 9.54 -4.93
C GLY A 23 -14.80 9.11 -4.18
N PRO A 24 -14.48 9.76 -3.04
CA PRO A 24 -13.26 9.54 -2.29
C PRO A 24 -13.38 8.32 -1.34
N PHE A 25 -13.73 7.16 -1.89
CA PHE A 25 -13.95 5.93 -1.14
C PHE A 25 -13.05 4.81 -1.66
N ASP A 26 -12.44 4.07 -0.74
CA ASP A 26 -11.84 2.78 -1.04
C ASP A 26 -12.91 1.70 -0.94
N VAL A 27 -13.00 0.85 -1.96
CA VAL A 27 -13.90 -0.32 -1.98
C VAL A 27 -13.13 -1.57 -1.58
N SER A 28 -13.71 -2.36 -0.68
CA SER A 28 -13.19 -3.66 -0.27
C SER A 28 -14.32 -4.70 -0.19
N ALA A 29 -13.95 -5.98 -0.15
CA ALA A 29 -14.90 -7.08 -0.10
C ALA A 29 -14.43 -8.20 0.83
N LEU A 30 -15.33 -8.70 1.67
CA LEU A 30 -15.08 -9.84 2.55
C LEU A 30 -15.87 -11.05 2.05
N ILE A 31 -15.21 -12.17 1.80
CA ILE A 31 -15.84 -13.42 1.37
C ILE A 31 -16.00 -14.33 2.59
N THR A 32 -17.23 -14.63 2.98
CA THR A 32 -17.50 -15.43 4.18
C THR A 32 -18.32 -16.67 3.90
N ASP A 33 -18.19 -17.65 4.78
CA ASP A 33 -19.03 -18.85 4.80
C ASP A 33 -20.43 -18.60 5.42
N GLU A 34 -21.19 -19.67 5.64
CA GLU A 34 -22.54 -19.59 6.22
C GLU A 34 -22.56 -19.09 7.67
N SER A 35 -21.46 -19.32 8.42
CA SER A 35 -21.28 -18.80 9.76
C SER A 35 -20.97 -17.29 9.78
N GLY A 36 -20.74 -16.69 8.60
CA GLY A 36 -20.37 -15.29 8.47
C GLY A 36 -18.89 -15.05 8.75
N LYS A 37 -18.06 -16.10 8.68
CA LYS A 37 -16.62 -16.02 8.94
C LYS A 37 -15.79 -16.14 7.66
N VAL A 38 -14.67 -15.42 7.60
CA VAL A 38 -13.67 -15.61 6.53
C VAL A 38 -12.89 -16.91 6.77
N GLY A 39 -12.41 -17.53 5.69
CA GLY A 39 -11.58 -18.74 5.75
C GLY A 39 -10.08 -18.44 5.93
N GLY A 40 -9.68 -17.17 5.92
CA GLY A 40 -8.31 -16.69 6.07
C GLY A 40 -8.09 -15.37 5.31
N ASP A 41 -6.85 -14.85 5.34
CA ASP A 41 -6.52 -13.55 4.72
C ASP A 41 -6.87 -13.49 3.23
N ALA A 42 -6.77 -14.62 2.51
CA ALA A 42 -7.06 -14.74 1.07
C ALA A 42 -8.52 -14.41 0.70
N ASP A 43 -9.44 -14.37 1.66
CA ASP A 43 -10.86 -14.04 1.45
C ASP A 43 -11.16 -12.54 1.57
N PHE A 44 -10.16 -11.72 1.86
CA PHE A 44 -10.30 -10.28 1.94
C PHE A 44 -9.76 -9.61 0.68
N VAL A 45 -10.62 -8.90 -0.05
CA VAL A 45 -10.25 -8.15 -1.25
C VAL A 45 -10.20 -6.66 -0.94
N PHE A 46 -9.05 -6.04 -1.13
CA PHE A 46 -8.82 -4.60 -0.91
C PHE A 46 -7.63 -4.14 -1.78
N TYR A 47 -7.29 -2.85 -1.76
CA TYR A 47 -6.29 -2.28 -2.68
C TYR A 47 -4.95 -3.05 -2.69
N ASN A 48 -4.50 -3.54 -1.53
CA ASN A 48 -3.25 -4.30 -1.40
C ASN A 48 -3.40 -5.78 -1.76
N GLN A 49 -4.57 -6.38 -1.51
CA GLN A 49 -4.93 -7.72 -1.96
C GLN A 49 -6.12 -7.67 -2.92
N PRO A 50 -5.92 -7.25 -4.20
CA PRO A 50 -7.00 -6.93 -5.10
C PRO A 50 -7.67 -8.16 -5.71
N THR A 51 -7.31 -9.38 -5.30
CA THR A 51 -7.82 -10.60 -5.91
C THR A 51 -8.06 -11.68 -4.86
N ALA A 52 -9.21 -12.33 -4.98
CA ALA A 52 -9.56 -13.60 -4.34
C ALA A 52 -10.24 -14.49 -5.39
N PRO A 53 -10.37 -15.81 -5.17
CA PRO A 53 -11.17 -16.66 -6.05
C PRO A 53 -12.57 -16.07 -6.23
N GLY A 54 -12.94 -15.73 -7.47
CA GLY A 54 -14.25 -15.15 -7.81
C GLY A 54 -14.45 -13.67 -7.48
N ALA A 55 -13.43 -12.97 -6.98
CA ALA A 55 -13.51 -11.53 -6.73
C ALA A 55 -12.22 -10.80 -7.15
N ARG A 56 -12.36 -9.63 -7.76
CA ARG A 56 -11.22 -8.81 -8.20
C ARG A 56 -11.56 -7.33 -8.08
N LEU A 57 -10.70 -6.59 -7.41
CA LEU A 57 -10.70 -5.14 -7.38
C LEU A 57 -9.69 -4.63 -8.42
N ARG A 58 -10.10 -3.69 -9.27
CA ARG A 58 -9.21 -2.96 -10.17
C ARG A 58 -9.65 -1.50 -10.13
N ASP A 59 -8.70 -0.61 -9.82
CA ASP A 59 -9.01 0.79 -9.52
C ASP A 59 -10.09 0.83 -8.42
N ASP A 60 -11.21 1.52 -8.66
CA ASP A 60 -12.35 1.59 -7.72
C ASP A 60 -13.49 0.62 -8.08
N THR A 61 -13.21 -0.33 -8.96
CA THR A 61 -14.20 -1.25 -9.53
C THR A 61 -13.98 -2.67 -9.02
N LEU A 62 -14.97 -3.18 -8.29
CA LEU A 62 -15.01 -4.52 -7.75
C LEU A 62 -15.84 -5.44 -8.67
N THR A 63 -15.18 -6.41 -9.28
CA THR A 63 -15.81 -7.47 -10.07
C THR A 63 -15.99 -8.72 -9.22
N ILE A 64 -17.22 -9.23 -9.12
CA ILE A 64 -17.54 -10.46 -8.39
C ILE A 64 -18.21 -11.46 -9.33
N ASP A 65 -17.66 -12.65 -9.44
CA ASP A 65 -18.27 -13.81 -10.09
C ASP A 65 -18.60 -14.86 -9.01
N PRO A 66 -19.88 -14.92 -8.56
CA PRO A 66 -20.29 -15.82 -7.50
C PRO A 66 -20.06 -17.30 -7.80
N ALA A 67 -19.98 -17.70 -9.08
CA ALA A 67 -19.74 -19.09 -9.47
C ALA A 67 -18.27 -19.50 -9.33
N ARG A 68 -17.36 -18.53 -9.25
CA ARG A 68 -15.90 -18.74 -9.12
C ARG A 68 -15.37 -18.50 -7.71
N LEU A 69 -16.25 -18.18 -6.76
CA LEU A 69 -15.89 -18.08 -5.35
C LEU A 69 -15.36 -19.42 -4.85
N ARG A 70 -14.51 -19.38 -3.82
CA ARG A 70 -13.98 -20.60 -3.21
C ARG A 70 -15.10 -21.51 -2.68
N ALA A 71 -14.80 -22.80 -2.55
CA ALA A 71 -15.70 -23.73 -1.91
C ALA A 71 -16.06 -23.27 -0.48
N GLY A 72 -17.34 -23.39 -0.12
CA GLY A 72 -17.86 -22.97 1.19
C GLY A 72 -18.17 -21.47 1.31
N ALA A 73 -17.87 -20.64 0.30
CA ALA A 73 -18.30 -19.23 0.31
C ALA A 73 -19.83 -19.14 0.18
N ALA A 74 -20.45 -18.38 1.08
CA ALA A 74 -21.90 -18.20 1.13
C ALA A 74 -22.31 -16.72 1.05
N ARG A 75 -21.40 -15.79 1.38
CA ARG A 75 -21.64 -14.34 1.32
C ARG A 75 -20.41 -13.58 0.82
N VAL A 76 -20.65 -12.43 0.20
CA VAL A 76 -19.63 -11.42 -0.11
C VAL A 76 -20.14 -10.07 0.38
N THR A 77 -19.49 -9.49 1.39
CA THR A 77 -19.86 -8.20 1.95
C THR A 77 -19.02 -7.10 1.31
N VAL A 78 -19.66 -6.11 0.71
CA VAL A 78 -19.03 -4.93 0.12
C VAL A 78 -18.91 -3.84 1.18
N VAL A 79 -17.68 -3.41 1.40
CA VAL A 79 -17.30 -2.48 2.45
C VAL A 79 -16.64 -1.27 1.81
N ILE A 80 -16.91 -0.09 2.36
CA ILE A 80 -16.18 1.12 1.99
C ILE A 80 -15.56 1.82 3.19
N SER A 81 -14.40 2.40 2.94
CA SER A 81 -13.73 3.33 3.84
C SER A 81 -13.40 4.63 3.09
N PRO A 82 -13.14 5.74 3.79
CA PRO A 82 -12.51 6.92 3.20
C PRO A 82 -11.20 6.54 2.52
N ALA A 83 -10.96 7.06 1.31
CA ALA A 83 -9.68 6.88 0.61
C ALA A 83 -8.51 7.58 1.33
N ASP A 84 -8.81 8.60 2.13
CA ASP A 84 -7.84 9.31 2.98
C ASP A 84 -7.95 8.80 4.43
N PRO A 85 -6.91 8.13 4.97
CA PRO A 85 -6.88 7.65 6.35
C PRO A 85 -7.14 8.78 7.37
N GLY A 86 -7.90 8.48 8.43
CA GLY A 86 -8.26 9.44 9.48
C GLY A 86 -9.42 10.40 9.13
N THR A 87 -9.93 10.35 7.89
CA THR A 87 -11.17 11.05 7.53
C THR A 87 -12.37 10.30 8.09
N SER A 88 -13.40 11.00 8.57
CA SER A 88 -14.69 10.37 8.94
C SER A 88 -15.59 10.32 7.71
N LEU A 89 -16.32 9.22 7.50
CA LEU A 89 -17.26 9.09 6.38
C LEU A 89 -18.33 10.17 6.39
N GLY A 90 -18.71 10.69 7.56
CA GLY A 90 -19.68 11.78 7.69
C GLY A 90 -19.21 13.13 7.11
N ARG A 91 -17.92 13.28 6.79
CA ARG A 91 -17.36 14.46 6.11
C ARG A 91 -17.28 14.32 4.60
N LEU A 92 -17.61 13.14 4.06
CA LEU A 92 -17.55 12.84 2.63
C LEU A 92 -18.95 12.95 1.98
N PRO A 93 -19.03 13.00 0.63
CA PRO A 93 -20.29 12.85 -0.08
C PRO A 93 -21.04 11.58 0.33
N ALA A 94 -22.35 11.49 0.06
CA ALA A 94 -23.07 10.25 0.33
C ALA A 94 -22.58 9.15 -0.62
N PRO A 95 -22.07 8.02 -0.12
CA PRO A 95 -21.55 6.96 -0.98
C PRO A 95 -22.70 6.34 -1.77
N THR A 96 -22.56 6.19 -3.08
CA THR A 96 -23.60 5.57 -3.91
C THR A 96 -23.02 4.34 -4.59
N LEU A 97 -23.54 3.16 -4.21
CA LEU A 97 -23.18 1.91 -4.85
C LEU A 97 -23.89 1.80 -6.21
N HIS A 98 -23.12 1.49 -7.24
CA HIS A 98 -23.63 1.13 -8.56
C HIS A 98 -23.31 -0.33 -8.85
N VAL A 99 -24.25 -1.05 -9.44
CA VAL A 99 -24.11 -2.47 -9.79
C VAL A 99 -24.58 -2.72 -11.21
N THR A 100 -23.72 -3.31 -12.05
CA THR A 100 -24.03 -3.77 -13.40
C THR A 100 -23.80 -5.28 -13.55
N ASN A 101 -24.44 -5.88 -14.54
CA ASN A 101 -24.12 -7.27 -14.94
C ASN A 101 -22.87 -7.31 -15.83
N SER A 102 -22.45 -8.51 -16.21
CA SER A 102 -21.31 -8.76 -17.10
C SER A 102 -21.41 -8.09 -18.47
N GLY A 103 -22.62 -7.79 -18.95
CA GLY A 103 -22.88 -7.04 -20.18
C GLY A 103 -22.87 -5.52 -20.02
N GLY A 104 -22.57 -5.00 -18.82
CA GLY A 104 -22.58 -3.57 -18.50
C GLY A 104 -23.99 -2.98 -18.28
N GLN A 105 -25.04 -3.81 -18.31
CA GLN A 105 -26.40 -3.34 -18.05
C GLN A 105 -26.56 -3.02 -16.56
N PRO A 106 -27.07 -1.81 -16.22
CA PRO A 106 -27.32 -1.47 -14.82
C PRO A 106 -28.40 -2.32 -14.19
N LEU A 107 -28.06 -2.98 -13.08
CA LEU A 107 -28.99 -3.78 -12.29
C LEU A 107 -29.64 -2.92 -11.21
N THR A 108 -28.81 -2.26 -10.38
CA THR A 108 -29.31 -1.47 -9.26
C THR A 108 -28.33 -0.39 -8.83
N ARG A 109 -28.86 0.61 -8.11
CA ARG A 109 -28.08 1.55 -7.30
C ARG A 109 -28.57 1.56 -5.85
N PHE A 110 -27.71 1.97 -4.93
CA PHE A 110 -28.07 2.17 -3.52
C PHE A 110 -27.26 3.31 -2.91
N THR A 111 -27.95 4.28 -2.30
CA THR A 111 -27.35 5.33 -1.48
C THR A 111 -27.84 5.13 -0.03
N PRO A 112 -26.97 4.78 0.92
CA PRO A 112 -27.35 4.62 2.31
C PRO A 112 -27.60 5.99 2.97
N PRO A 113 -28.27 6.02 4.14
CA PRO A 113 -28.29 7.20 4.98
C PRO A 113 -26.87 7.71 5.27
N ARG A 114 -26.72 9.03 5.44
CA ARG A 114 -25.40 9.62 5.70
C ARG A 114 -24.81 9.04 6.99
N PRO A 115 -23.58 8.48 6.94
CA PRO A 115 -22.84 8.13 8.14
C PRO A 115 -22.53 9.39 8.95
N GLN A 116 -22.45 9.27 10.27
CA GLN A 116 -22.19 10.39 11.17
C GLN A 116 -20.80 10.30 11.78
N ARG A 117 -20.49 9.21 12.47
CA ARG A 117 -19.24 9.02 13.24
C ARG A 117 -18.42 7.84 12.74
N GLU A 118 -18.96 7.07 11.82
CA GLU A 118 -18.40 5.81 11.36
C GLU A 118 -17.23 6.06 10.40
N THR A 119 -16.23 5.19 10.49
CA THR A 119 -15.01 5.24 9.66
C THR A 119 -15.04 4.16 8.57
N VAL A 120 -15.95 3.19 8.68
CA VAL A 120 -16.20 2.17 7.66
C VAL A 120 -17.72 1.91 7.54
N LEU A 121 -18.19 1.56 6.33
CA LEU A 121 -19.60 1.30 6.04
C LEU A 121 -19.78 0.03 5.21
N LEU A 122 -20.67 -0.86 5.67
CA LEU A 122 -21.12 -2.02 4.90
C LEU A 122 -22.25 -1.56 3.98
N LEU A 123 -21.97 -1.52 2.67
CA LEU A 123 -22.93 -1.02 1.68
C LEU A 123 -23.94 -2.08 1.28
N ALA A 124 -23.46 -3.27 0.95
CA ALA A 124 -24.29 -4.35 0.46
C ALA A 124 -23.65 -5.70 0.76
N GLU A 125 -24.48 -6.73 0.76
CA GLU A 125 -24.02 -8.11 0.78
C GLU A 125 -24.62 -8.87 -0.42
N LEU A 126 -23.78 -9.68 -1.06
CA LEU A 126 -24.23 -10.75 -1.94
C LEU A 126 -24.34 -12.00 -1.07
N TYR A 127 -25.47 -12.68 -1.10
CA TYR A 127 -25.68 -13.88 -0.30
C TYR A 127 -26.39 -14.96 -1.10
N ARG A 128 -26.04 -16.20 -0.81
CA ARG A 128 -26.69 -17.37 -1.40
C ARG A 128 -28.08 -17.58 -0.77
N ARG A 129 -29.09 -17.80 -1.61
CA ARG A 129 -30.44 -18.19 -1.17
C ARG A 129 -30.99 -19.24 -2.11
N GLY A 130 -31.11 -20.47 -1.63
CA GLY A 130 -31.42 -21.63 -2.48
C GLY A 130 -30.28 -21.88 -3.49
N THR A 131 -30.63 -22.08 -4.75
CA THR A 131 -29.64 -22.32 -5.83
C THR A 131 -29.05 -21.04 -6.42
N GLY A 132 -29.56 -19.86 -6.07
CA GLY A 132 -29.16 -18.57 -6.63
C GLY A 132 -28.50 -17.62 -5.63
N TRP A 133 -27.99 -16.51 -6.16
CA TRP A 133 -27.44 -15.39 -5.39
C TRP A 133 -28.37 -14.20 -5.40
N LYS A 134 -28.39 -13.46 -4.30
CA LYS A 134 -29.13 -12.21 -4.15
C LYS A 134 -28.21 -11.13 -3.64
N LEU A 135 -28.48 -9.89 -4.00
CA LEU A 135 -27.87 -8.71 -3.38
C LEU A 135 -28.85 -8.11 -2.37
N ARG A 136 -28.37 -7.69 -1.21
CA ARG A 136 -29.10 -6.91 -0.21
C ARG A 136 -28.36 -5.61 0.07
N ALA A 137 -29.09 -4.50 0.08
CA ALA A 137 -28.57 -3.22 0.53
C ALA A 137 -28.58 -3.16 2.07
N LEU A 138 -27.46 -2.76 2.67
CA LEU A 138 -27.29 -2.70 4.12
C LEU A 138 -27.30 -1.24 4.58
N GLY A 139 -26.17 -0.53 4.40
CA GLY A 139 -25.98 0.84 4.89
C GLY A 139 -25.66 0.88 6.39
N GLN A 140 -24.96 -0.12 6.91
CA GLN A 140 -24.60 -0.22 8.33
C GLN A 140 -23.18 0.27 8.57
N GLY A 141 -23.02 1.28 9.43
CA GLY A 141 -21.72 1.86 9.75
C GLY A 141 -21.07 1.24 10.97
N TYR A 142 -19.74 1.27 10.99
CA TYR A 142 -18.91 0.79 12.10
C TYR A 142 -18.09 1.95 12.67
N ALA A 143 -18.32 2.27 13.95
CA ALA A 143 -17.58 3.30 14.67
C ALA A 143 -16.14 2.85 14.97
N ASP A 144 -15.93 1.57 15.25
CA ASP A 144 -14.63 0.94 15.52
C ASP A 144 -13.82 0.62 14.24
N GLY A 145 -14.29 1.11 13.09
CA GLY A 145 -13.64 0.98 11.80
C GLY A 145 -13.43 -0.46 11.34
N LEU A 146 -12.36 -0.68 10.56
CA LEU A 146 -12.05 -1.96 9.96
C LEU A 146 -11.79 -3.05 11.02
N ALA A 147 -11.26 -2.65 12.19
CA ALA A 147 -11.04 -3.53 13.33
C ALA A 147 -12.34 -4.06 13.95
N GLY A 148 -13.41 -3.26 13.97
CA GLY A 148 -14.75 -3.73 14.39
C GLY A 148 -15.34 -4.76 13.42
N ILE A 149 -15.14 -4.54 12.11
CA ILE A 149 -15.55 -5.47 11.06
C ILE A 149 -14.77 -6.78 11.15
N ALA A 150 -13.46 -6.71 11.38
CA ALA A 150 -12.64 -7.90 11.62
C ALA A 150 -13.22 -8.78 12.75
N ARG A 151 -13.63 -8.20 13.89
CA ARG A 151 -14.23 -8.95 15.02
C ARG A 151 -15.50 -9.68 14.59
N ASP A 152 -16.42 -8.96 13.97
CA ASP A 152 -17.76 -9.46 13.63
C ASP A 152 -17.71 -10.58 12.58
N PHE A 153 -16.85 -10.45 11.56
CA PHE A 153 -16.62 -11.48 10.55
C PHE A 153 -15.57 -12.53 10.98
N GLY A 154 -15.20 -12.55 12.28
CA GLY A 154 -14.32 -13.51 12.99
C GLY A 154 -12.98 -13.74 12.36
N VAL A 155 -12.38 -12.60 12.06
CA VAL A 155 -10.96 -12.39 12.02
C VAL A 155 -10.56 -12.32 13.51
N ASP A 156 -9.81 -13.32 14.02
CA ASP A 156 -9.60 -13.53 15.47
C ASP A 156 -9.06 -12.28 16.18
N ILE A 157 -9.79 -11.74 17.16
CA ILE A 157 -9.34 -10.60 17.95
C ILE A 157 -9.46 -10.95 19.43
N VAL A 158 -8.32 -11.02 20.10
CA VAL A 158 -8.23 -11.19 21.55
C VAL A 158 -8.41 -9.81 22.21
N GLU A 159 -9.40 -9.68 23.09
CA GLU A 159 -9.59 -8.51 23.95
C GLU A 159 -8.77 -8.63 25.23
N ASP A 160 -7.98 -7.60 25.56
CA ASP A 160 -7.24 -7.51 26.82
C ASP A 160 -8.01 -6.70 27.87
N ALA A 161 -8.05 -7.25 29.08
CA ALA A 161 -8.60 -6.66 30.29
C ALA A 161 -7.72 -5.51 30.83
N THR A 162 -8.38 -4.53 31.44
CA THR A 162 -7.79 -3.27 31.95
C THR A 162 -6.81 -3.51 33.12
N PRO A 163 -5.61 -2.90 33.14
CA PRO A 163 -4.66 -3.08 34.23
C PRO A 163 -4.80 -2.00 35.33
N THR A 164 -4.66 -2.46 36.58
CA THR A 164 -4.48 -1.60 37.77
C THR A 164 -2.99 -1.26 37.93
N ALA A 165 -2.71 -0.03 38.37
CA ALA A 165 -1.41 0.63 38.32
C ALA A 165 -0.46 0.38 39.52
N ALA A 166 0.81 0.73 39.26
CA ALA A 166 1.87 1.27 40.15
C ALA A 166 3.01 0.29 40.59
N PRO A 167 4.24 0.79 40.92
CA PRO A 167 4.97 1.98 40.44
C PRO A 167 6.48 1.73 40.13
N ALA A 168 7.15 2.82 39.74
CA ALA A 168 8.51 2.96 39.19
C ALA A 168 9.71 2.84 40.17
N ALA A 169 10.89 2.53 39.62
CA ALA A 169 12.24 3.12 39.82
C ALA A 169 13.31 2.10 39.29
N VAL A 170 14.54 2.37 38.81
CA VAL A 170 15.60 3.36 39.10
C VAL A 170 16.52 3.49 37.85
N ARG A 171 17.26 4.60 37.79
CA ARG A 171 18.20 5.07 36.75
C ARG A 171 19.56 4.34 36.65
N SER A 172 20.14 4.46 35.46
CA SER A 172 21.57 4.70 35.09
C SER A 172 22.64 3.60 35.27
N ALA A 173 23.32 3.27 34.17
CA ALA A 173 24.78 3.37 34.03
C ALA A 173 25.22 3.29 32.56
N SER A 174 26.25 4.05 32.22
CA SER A 174 26.78 4.34 30.88
C SER A 174 28.19 3.78 30.67
N ILE A 175 28.65 3.78 29.39
CA ILE A 175 30.05 3.73 28.87
C ILE A 175 30.56 2.31 28.47
N PRO A 176 31.46 2.09 27.46
CA PRO A 176 31.95 2.89 26.32
C PRO A 176 31.85 2.21 24.92
N THR A 177 32.01 3.02 23.88
CA THR A 177 32.31 2.65 22.47
C THR A 177 33.75 2.11 22.25
N PRO A 178 33.95 1.17 21.30
CA PRO A 178 35.25 0.96 20.67
C PRO A 178 35.30 1.38 19.19
N ARG A 179 36.29 2.25 18.94
CA ARG A 179 37.11 2.54 17.74
C ARG A 179 36.92 1.66 16.49
N SER A 180 36.64 2.34 15.38
CA SER A 180 36.57 1.81 14.00
C SER A 180 37.96 1.55 13.38
N ALA A 181 38.07 0.52 12.55
CA ALA A 181 39.13 0.30 11.56
C ALA A 181 38.50 0.15 10.16
N PRO A 182 39.21 0.50 9.06
CA PRO A 182 38.60 0.95 7.82
C PRO A 182 38.20 -0.19 6.88
N SER A 183 37.01 -0.06 6.27
CA SER A 183 36.55 -0.90 5.18
C SER A 183 36.91 -0.24 3.84
N THR A 184 37.61 -0.98 3.00
CA THR A 184 37.86 -0.66 1.59
C THR A 184 36.62 -0.99 0.77
N GLY A 185 35.75 0.02 0.58
CA GLY A 185 34.67 -0.01 -0.42
C GLY A 185 35.14 0.62 -1.74
N PRO A 186 34.63 0.18 -2.90
CA PRO A 186 35.01 0.75 -4.19
C PRO A 186 34.55 2.21 -4.30
N HIS A 187 35.47 3.07 -4.71
CA HIS A 187 35.24 4.47 -5.03
C HIS A 187 34.24 4.59 -6.20
N PHE A 188 33.06 5.13 -5.94
CA PHE A 188 32.24 5.76 -6.98
C PHE A 188 32.63 7.23 -7.07
N THR A 189 33.39 7.56 -8.10
CA THR A 189 33.79 8.92 -8.44
C THR A 189 32.66 9.68 -9.13
N SER A 190 32.50 10.93 -8.68
CA SER A 190 32.07 12.11 -9.43
C SER A 190 30.68 12.11 -10.08
N THR A 191 29.80 12.89 -9.46
CA THR A 191 28.57 13.49 -10.00
C THR A 191 28.76 14.05 -11.41
N SER A 192 28.14 13.42 -12.40
CA SER A 192 27.74 14.08 -13.64
C SER A 192 26.53 14.95 -13.34
N THR A 193 26.69 16.28 -13.40
CA THR A 193 25.58 17.21 -13.37
C THR A 193 24.76 17.02 -14.64
N ALA A 194 23.63 16.31 -14.54
CA ALA A 194 22.61 16.35 -15.58
C ALA A 194 22.23 17.83 -15.80
N THR A 195 22.41 18.32 -17.02
CA THR A 195 21.99 19.66 -17.41
C THR A 195 20.46 19.73 -17.32
N ASP A 196 19.91 20.83 -16.78
CA ASP A 196 18.47 21.15 -16.77
C ASP A 196 18.16 21.96 -18.05
N PRO A 197 17.91 21.32 -19.21
CA PRO A 197 17.88 22.02 -20.48
C PRO A 197 16.56 22.80 -20.65
N THR A 198 15.58 22.52 -19.78
CA THR A 198 14.23 23.09 -19.83
C THR A 198 14.03 24.20 -18.80
N GLY A 199 14.87 24.32 -17.77
CA GLY A 199 14.67 25.28 -16.68
C GLY A 199 13.62 24.84 -15.65
N PHE A 200 13.16 23.58 -15.75
CA PHE A 200 12.17 23.02 -14.84
C PHE A 200 12.70 22.89 -13.42
N LEU A 201 13.95 22.45 -13.25
CA LEU A 201 14.52 22.18 -11.93
C LEU A 201 14.56 23.45 -11.08
N ALA A 202 14.89 24.59 -11.71
CA ALA A 202 14.86 25.89 -11.06
C ALA A 202 13.45 26.28 -10.58
N LEU A 203 12.43 26.08 -11.42
CA LEU A 203 11.03 26.39 -11.08
C LEU A 203 10.49 25.47 -9.97
N ALA A 204 10.75 24.16 -10.08
CA ALA A 204 10.37 23.19 -9.06
C ALA A 204 11.04 23.48 -7.71
N ASN A 205 12.34 23.78 -7.71
CA ASN A 205 13.06 24.11 -6.48
C ASN A 205 12.66 25.47 -5.89
N SER A 206 12.26 26.43 -6.71
CA SER A 206 11.64 27.68 -6.24
C SER A 206 10.31 27.41 -5.52
N ALA A 207 9.44 26.58 -6.11
CA ALA A 207 8.19 26.17 -5.49
C ALA A 207 8.40 25.41 -4.17
N ARG A 208 9.39 24.52 -4.13
CA ARG A 208 9.78 23.78 -2.91
C ARG A 208 10.34 24.71 -1.82
N ALA A 209 11.20 25.67 -2.18
CA ALA A 209 11.73 26.65 -1.26
C ALA A 209 10.61 27.51 -0.62
N ASN A 210 9.62 27.94 -1.42
CA ASN A 210 8.45 28.67 -0.93
C ASN A 210 7.60 27.85 0.04
N ALA A 211 7.62 26.53 -0.06
CA ALA A 211 6.97 25.60 0.87
C ALA A 211 7.88 25.17 2.05
N GLY A 212 9.12 25.66 2.13
CA GLY A 212 10.09 25.27 3.14
C GLY A 212 10.71 23.89 2.94
N SER A 213 10.57 23.29 1.77
CA SER A 213 11.08 21.96 1.43
C SER A 213 12.47 22.03 0.80
N PRO A 214 13.35 21.05 1.06
CA PRO A 214 14.70 21.02 0.49
C PRO A 214 14.66 20.86 -1.04
N PRO A 215 15.68 21.32 -1.77
CA PRO A 215 15.72 21.17 -3.22
C PRO A 215 15.85 19.71 -3.63
N VAL A 216 15.35 19.38 -4.82
CA VAL A 216 15.62 18.12 -5.51
C VAL A 216 16.75 18.28 -6.52
N ALA A 217 17.41 17.17 -6.84
CA ALA A 217 18.40 17.07 -7.92
C ALA A 217 17.85 16.22 -9.08
N LEU A 218 18.20 16.56 -10.32
CA LEU A 218 17.87 15.71 -11.46
C LEU A 218 18.67 14.41 -11.41
N GLU A 219 18.00 13.29 -11.68
CA GLU A 219 18.60 11.97 -11.70
C GLU A 219 18.43 11.32 -13.10
N PRO A 220 19.53 10.99 -13.81
CA PRO A 220 19.46 10.54 -15.20
C PRO A 220 18.59 9.30 -15.47
N ARG A 221 18.56 8.32 -14.54
CA ARG A 221 17.77 7.10 -14.67
C ARG A 221 16.28 7.42 -14.54
N LEU A 222 15.91 8.29 -13.59
CA LEU A 222 14.54 8.79 -13.48
C LEU A 222 14.13 9.59 -14.72
N THR A 223 15.02 10.45 -15.24
CA THR A 223 14.75 11.22 -16.48
C THR A 223 14.56 10.28 -17.68
N SER A 224 15.37 9.23 -17.80
CA SER A 224 15.23 8.23 -18.86
C SER A 224 13.90 7.48 -18.77
N ALA A 225 13.50 7.05 -17.56
CA ALA A 225 12.20 6.41 -17.33
C ALA A 225 11.03 7.35 -17.65
N ALA A 226 11.12 8.62 -17.25
CA ALA A 226 10.13 9.64 -17.58
C ALA A 226 10.03 9.88 -19.09
N GLN A 227 11.17 9.91 -19.80
CA GLN A 227 11.21 10.14 -21.25
C GLN A 227 10.55 8.99 -22.01
N ALA A 228 10.83 7.74 -21.63
CA ALA A 228 10.19 6.57 -22.23
C ALA A 228 8.67 6.65 -22.06
N HIS A 229 8.19 6.95 -20.84
CA HIS A 229 6.76 6.99 -20.56
C HIS A 229 6.04 8.18 -21.24
N ALA A 230 6.67 9.35 -21.28
CA ALA A 230 6.12 10.50 -22.02
C ALA A 230 5.98 10.17 -23.52
N SER A 231 6.98 9.53 -24.12
CA SER A 231 6.93 9.09 -25.52
C SER A 231 5.83 8.05 -25.76
N ASP A 232 5.63 7.10 -24.84
CA ASP A 232 4.53 6.13 -24.91
C ASP A 232 3.17 6.81 -24.90
N MET A 233 2.94 7.76 -23.98
CA MET A 233 1.68 8.52 -23.91
C MET A 233 1.45 9.36 -25.17
N ALA A 234 2.49 10.01 -25.70
CA ALA A 234 2.40 10.77 -26.95
C ALA A 234 2.07 9.87 -28.16
N ALA A 235 2.67 8.68 -28.24
CA ALA A 235 2.35 7.71 -29.28
C ALA A 235 0.92 7.14 -29.14
N ALA A 236 0.43 6.98 -27.90
CA ALA A 236 -0.93 6.51 -27.61
C ALA A 236 -2.00 7.60 -27.81
N GLY A 237 -1.64 8.87 -27.62
CA GLY A 237 -2.57 10.00 -27.69
C GLY A 237 -3.48 10.14 -26.46
N HIS A 238 -3.08 9.59 -25.31
CA HIS A 238 -3.80 9.76 -24.04
C HIS A 238 -2.87 9.59 -22.84
N LEU A 239 -3.27 10.13 -21.68
CA LEU A 239 -2.58 9.90 -20.41
C LEU A 239 -2.81 8.46 -19.93
N SER A 240 -1.79 7.87 -19.30
CA SER A 240 -1.86 6.53 -18.70
C SER A 240 -0.86 6.42 -17.55
N THR A 241 -1.22 5.74 -16.47
CA THR A 241 -0.30 5.43 -15.35
C THR A 241 0.63 4.25 -15.68
N GLU A 242 0.22 3.39 -16.61
CA GLU A 242 0.96 2.23 -17.09
C GLU A 242 1.51 2.48 -18.50
N SER A 243 2.67 1.91 -18.79
CA SER A 243 3.17 1.81 -20.15
C SER A 243 2.27 0.89 -20.98
N ARG A 244 2.44 0.94 -22.31
CA ARG A 244 1.59 0.18 -23.26
C ARG A 244 1.61 -1.34 -23.03
N ASP A 245 2.70 -1.85 -22.48
CA ASP A 245 2.91 -3.25 -22.12
C ASP A 245 2.36 -3.62 -20.73
N GLY A 246 1.71 -2.68 -20.03
CA GLY A 246 1.21 -2.85 -18.66
C GLY A 246 2.26 -2.61 -17.59
N THR A 247 3.44 -2.09 -17.93
CA THR A 247 4.50 -1.81 -16.96
C THR A 247 4.12 -0.61 -16.08
N SER A 248 4.04 -0.83 -14.77
CA SER A 248 3.75 0.20 -13.76
C SER A 248 4.92 1.17 -13.54
N VAL A 249 4.67 2.33 -12.93
CA VAL A 249 5.73 3.30 -12.55
C VAL A 249 6.84 2.66 -11.72
N TYR A 250 6.48 1.77 -10.80
CA TYR A 250 7.41 1.06 -9.93
C TYR A 250 8.39 0.21 -10.74
N GLN A 251 7.87 -0.52 -11.71
CA GLN A 251 8.66 -1.35 -12.60
C GLN A 251 9.52 -0.49 -13.53
N ARG A 252 8.97 0.58 -14.14
CA ARG A 252 9.72 1.51 -14.99
C ARG A 252 10.96 2.06 -14.26
N VAL A 253 10.78 2.52 -13.02
CA VAL A 253 11.86 3.08 -12.20
C VAL A 253 12.92 2.02 -11.86
N THR A 254 12.51 0.81 -11.47
CA THR A 254 13.47 -0.27 -11.17
C THR A 254 14.19 -0.81 -12.41
N GLN A 255 13.51 -0.89 -13.57
CA GLN A 255 14.09 -1.30 -14.85
C GLN A 255 15.12 -0.27 -15.35
N ALA A 256 14.92 1.02 -15.05
CA ALA A 256 15.92 2.05 -15.26
C ALA A 256 17.12 1.95 -14.28
N GLY A 257 17.13 0.97 -13.38
CA GLY A 257 18.19 0.74 -12.41
C GLY A 257 18.19 1.71 -11.24
N TYR A 258 17.04 2.33 -10.93
CA TYR A 258 16.88 3.22 -9.78
C TYR A 258 16.19 2.48 -8.62
N ALA A 259 16.88 2.37 -7.49
CA ALA A 259 16.31 1.85 -6.25
C ALA A 259 15.75 3.00 -5.42
N TYR A 260 14.50 2.87 -4.96
CA TYR A 260 13.80 3.93 -4.22
C TYR A 260 13.25 3.42 -2.88
N LEU A 261 13.16 4.35 -1.93
CA LEU A 261 12.34 4.20 -0.73
C LEU A 261 10.90 4.64 -1.03
N THR A 262 10.76 5.79 -1.70
CA THR A 262 9.48 6.38 -2.09
C THR A 262 9.57 6.90 -3.52
N ILE A 263 8.48 6.76 -4.27
CA ILE A 263 8.31 7.32 -5.61
C ILE A 263 6.94 7.99 -5.73
N GLY A 264 6.91 9.17 -6.31
CA GLY A 264 5.71 9.90 -6.71
C GLY A 264 5.75 10.21 -8.21
N GLU A 265 4.58 10.39 -8.82
CA GLU A 265 4.43 10.64 -10.25
C GLU A 265 3.44 11.76 -10.53
N HIS A 266 3.79 12.63 -11.48
CA HIS A 266 2.86 13.55 -12.13
C HIS A 266 2.80 13.25 -13.62
N LEU A 267 1.57 13.07 -14.12
CA LEU A 267 1.25 12.84 -15.52
C LEU A 267 0.32 13.94 -15.99
N VAL A 268 0.73 14.65 -17.03
CA VAL A 268 0.00 15.85 -17.48
C VAL A 268 0.07 15.96 -18.98
N SER A 269 -1.06 16.33 -19.59
CA SER A 269 -1.09 16.76 -20.98
C SER A 269 -1.59 18.20 -21.06
N GLY A 270 -1.06 18.96 -22.01
CA GLY A 270 -1.47 20.35 -22.27
C GLY A 270 -0.43 21.42 -21.98
N PRO A 271 0.28 21.43 -20.83
CA PRO A 271 1.34 22.40 -20.58
C PRO A 271 2.37 22.39 -21.71
N ARG A 272 2.64 23.56 -22.28
CA ARG A 272 3.64 23.73 -23.35
C ARG A 272 4.97 24.21 -22.81
N THR A 273 4.99 24.68 -21.57
CA THR A 273 6.18 25.20 -20.91
C THR A 273 6.39 24.55 -19.53
N PRO A 274 7.64 24.48 -19.05
CA PRO A 274 7.94 24.07 -17.68
C PRO A 274 7.21 24.88 -16.61
N ALA A 275 6.99 26.18 -16.85
CA ALA A 275 6.25 27.05 -15.93
C ALA A 275 4.79 26.61 -15.81
N GLU A 276 4.11 26.38 -16.93
CA GLU A 276 2.73 25.87 -16.95
C GLU A 276 2.62 24.48 -16.28
N PHE A 277 3.64 23.63 -16.43
CA PHE A 277 3.68 22.33 -15.78
C PHE A 277 3.85 22.45 -14.25
N VAL A 278 4.73 23.35 -13.77
CA VAL A 278 4.88 23.61 -12.34
C VAL A 278 3.61 24.24 -11.75
N ASP A 279 2.98 25.18 -12.47
CA ASP A 279 1.69 25.76 -12.09
C ASP A 279 0.60 24.69 -12.00
N TYR A 280 0.60 23.71 -12.91
CA TYR A 280 -0.27 22.54 -12.81
C TYR A 280 0.00 21.74 -11.53
N CYS A 281 1.27 21.44 -11.24
CA CYS A 281 1.64 20.72 -10.02
C CYS A 281 1.18 21.45 -8.75
N LEU A 282 1.13 22.79 -8.76
CA LEU A 282 0.70 23.60 -7.63
C LEU A 282 -0.81 23.81 -7.53
N ARG A 283 -1.57 23.44 -8.57
CA ARG A 283 -2.99 23.78 -8.70
C ARG A 283 -3.91 23.06 -7.71
N THR A 284 -3.59 21.80 -7.41
CA THR A 284 -4.39 20.97 -6.50
C THR A 284 -3.57 20.56 -5.31
N GLU A 285 -4.19 20.40 -4.14
CA GLU A 285 -3.49 19.99 -2.92
C GLU A 285 -2.78 18.64 -3.10
N LYS A 286 -3.41 17.69 -3.79
CA LYS A 286 -2.81 16.38 -4.08
C LYS A 286 -1.52 16.49 -4.91
N ALA A 287 -1.55 17.23 -6.01
CA ALA A 287 -0.36 17.41 -6.85
C ALA A 287 0.71 18.24 -6.15
N ARG A 288 0.28 19.27 -5.40
CA ARG A 288 1.17 20.13 -4.64
C ARG A 288 1.94 19.33 -3.61
N ARG A 289 1.25 18.46 -2.86
CA ARG A 289 1.85 17.61 -1.82
C ARG A 289 3.03 16.81 -2.36
N THR A 290 2.89 16.14 -3.51
CA THR A 290 4.00 15.40 -4.13
C THR A 290 5.17 16.32 -4.50
N LEU A 291 4.89 17.47 -5.11
CA LEU A 291 5.94 18.42 -5.51
C LEU A 291 6.72 18.96 -4.30
N VAL A 292 6.05 19.20 -3.17
CA VAL A 292 6.66 19.80 -1.97
C VAL A 292 7.00 18.79 -0.87
N GLU A 293 6.83 17.49 -1.10
CA GLU A 293 7.14 16.45 -0.12
C GLU A 293 8.62 16.53 0.26
N ARG A 294 8.90 16.61 1.57
CA ARG A 294 10.22 16.98 2.07
C ARG A 294 11.27 15.90 1.85
N ASP A 295 10.84 14.65 1.90
CA ASP A 295 11.72 13.49 1.82
C ASP A 295 12.14 13.14 0.39
N LEU A 296 11.47 13.71 -0.62
CA LEU A 296 11.85 13.54 -2.02
C LEU A 296 13.08 14.41 -2.32
N THR A 297 14.15 13.78 -2.78
CA THR A 297 15.44 14.45 -3.03
C THR A 297 15.88 14.37 -4.49
N HIS A 298 15.33 13.43 -5.27
CA HIS A 298 15.63 13.27 -6.69
C HIS A 298 14.38 13.51 -7.54
N ALA A 299 14.58 14.00 -8.76
CA ALA A 299 13.54 14.15 -9.76
C ALA A 299 14.01 13.67 -11.13
N GLY A 300 13.08 13.19 -11.95
CA GLY A 300 13.29 12.97 -13.37
C GLY A 300 12.08 13.47 -14.13
N ILE A 301 12.28 14.36 -15.10
CA ILE A 301 11.19 14.93 -15.88
C ILE A 301 11.48 14.81 -17.36
N ALA A 302 10.44 14.53 -18.13
CA ALA A 302 10.51 14.56 -19.57
C ALA A 302 9.16 14.95 -20.17
N GLN A 303 9.21 15.40 -21.41
CA GLN A 303 8.04 15.64 -22.23
C GLN A 303 8.19 14.96 -23.60
N ALA A 304 7.07 14.67 -24.24
CA ALA A 304 7.00 14.26 -25.63
C ALA A 304 5.79 14.90 -26.31
N VAL A 305 5.87 15.10 -27.62
CA VAL A 305 4.80 15.71 -28.42
C VAL A 305 4.18 14.64 -29.31
N ASP A 306 2.86 14.50 -29.30
CA ASP A 306 2.14 13.68 -30.28
C ASP A 306 2.21 14.38 -31.64
N PRO A 307 2.85 13.79 -32.67
CA PRO A 307 3.01 14.44 -33.97
C PRO A 307 1.70 14.63 -34.72
N ARG A 308 0.61 13.95 -34.32
CA ARG A 308 -0.69 14.03 -35.00
C ARG A 308 -1.54 15.19 -34.49
N SER A 309 -1.57 15.38 -33.17
CA SER A 309 -2.39 16.39 -32.49
C SER A 309 -1.61 17.65 -32.12
N GLY A 310 -0.29 17.53 -31.94
CA GLY A 310 0.55 18.57 -31.34
C GLY A 310 0.44 18.62 -29.81
N ASP A 311 -0.26 17.68 -29.18
CA ASP A 311 -0.41 17.64 -27.73
C ASP A 311 0.91 17.26 -27.06
N VAL A 312 1.23 17.94 -25.95
CA VAL A 312 2.43 17.70 -25.16
C VAL A 312 2.07 16.84 -23.95
N TYR A 313 2.83 15.76 -23.74
CA TYR A 313 2.68 14.81 -22.65
C TYR A 313 3.90 14.88 -21.74
N TRP A 314 3.68 15.13 -20.46
CA TRP A 314 4.70 15.22 -19.42
C TRP A 314 4.65 14.02 -18.49
N THR A 315 5.82 13.51 -18.16
CA THR A 315 6.02 12.61 -17.00
C THR A 315 7.04 13.26 -16.08
N ALA A 316 6.70 13.42 -14.80
CA ALA A 316 7.64 13.80 -13.76
C ALA A 316 7.62 12.77 -12.62
N LEU A 317 8.79 12.24 -12.31
CA LEU A 317 9.05 11.29 -11.25
C LEU A 317 9.79 11.98 -10.11
N TRP A 318 9.38 11.70 -8.88
CA TRP A 318 9.92 12.31 -7.66
C TRP A 318 10.28 11.20 -6.69
N ALA A 319 11.53 11.13 -6.26
CA ALA A 319 11.98 9.98 -5.52
C ALA A 319 12.84 10.31 -4.30
N THR A 320 12.71 9.44 -3.29
CA THR A 320 13.70 9.28 -2.24
C THR A 320 14.55 8.06 -2.62
N PRO A 321 15.87 8.19 -2.85
CA PRO A 321 16.72 7.07 -3.24
C PRO A 321 16.80 6.04 -2.11
N LEU A 322 16.82 4.75 -2.42
CA LEU A 322 17.14 3.73 -1.42
C LEU A 322 18.65 3.71 -1.18
N THR A 323 19.06 4.06 0.03
CA THR A 323 20.46 4.05 0.49
C THR A 323 20.56 3.19 1.74
N ALA A 324 21.75 2.71 2.09
CA ALA A 324 21.94 1.98 3.34
C ALA A 324 21.48 2.79 4.57
N GLY A 325 21.71 4.11 4.56
CA GLY A 325 21.39 4.99 5.68
C GLY A 325 19.88 5.21 5.89
N ASN A 326 19.11 5.45 4.83
CA ASN A 326 17.66 5.62 5.00
C ASN A 326 16.91 4.27 5.11
N LEU A 327 17.44 3.18 4.53
CA LEU A 327 16.95 1.84 4.82
C LEU A 327 17.07 1.52 6.32
N ALA A 328 18.25 1.78 6.91
CA ALA A 328 18.47 1.58 8.34
C ALA A 328 17.53 2.43 9.22
N ARG A 329 17.31 3.70 8.86
CA ARG A 329 16.34 4.56 9.57
C ARG A 329 14.90 4.04 9.45
N THR A 330 14.49 3.62 8.26
CA THR A 330 13.14 3.08 8.02
C THR A 330 12.92 1.80 8.82
N ALA A 331 13.91 0.88 8.80
CA ALA A 331 13.86 -0.34 9.59
C ALA A 331 13.81 -0.05 11.10
N ALA A 332 14.58 0.92 11.59
CA ALA A 332 14.54 1.34 12.99
C ALA A 332 13.17 1.91 13.39
N GLU A 333 12.56 2.74 12.55
CA GLU A 333 11.21 3.28 12.78
C GLU A 333 10.15 2.17 12.86
N VAL A 334 10.21 1.16 11.97
CA VAL A 334 9.33 -0.02 12.06
C VAL A 334 9.51 -0.76 13.39
N VAL A 335 10.76 -0.95 13.85
CA VAL A 335 11.04 -1.60 15.14
C VAL A 335 10.53 -0.77 16.32
N GLU A 336 10.72 0.55 16.29
CA GLU A 336 10.23 1.46 17.33
C GLU A 336 8.70 1.41 17.44
N LEU A 337 8.01 1.52 16.31
CA LEU A 337 6.54 1.42 16.26
C LEU A 337 6.05 0.04 16.72
N THR A 338 6.69 -1.04 16.26
CA THR A 338 6.37 -2.41 16.71
C THR A 338 6.54 -2.56 18.22
N ASN A 339 7.64 -2.03 18.78
CA ASN A 339 7.90 -2.06 20.21
C ASN A 339 6.96 -1.17 21.01
N ALA A 340 6.45 -0.07 20.43
CA ALA A 340 5.40 0.74 21.05
C ALA A 340 4.09 -0.07 21.20
N GLU A 341 3.71 -0.87 20.20
CA GLU A 341 2.56 -1.77 20.30
C GLU A 341 2.76 -2.86 21.37
N ARG A 342 3.95 -3.46 21.41
CA ARG A 342 4.30 -4.43 22.45
C ARG A 342 4.28 -3.82 23.85
N ALA A 343 4.78 -2.61 24.02
CA ALA A 343 4.75 -1.90 25.29
C ALA A 343 3.31 -1.61 25.76
N ARG A 344 2.40 -1.26 24.84
CA ARG A 344 0.96 -1.10 25.16
C ARG A 344 0.32 -2.39 25.63
N ALA A 345 0.79 -3.53 25.13
CA ALA A 345 0.36 -4.86 25.58
C ALA A 345 1.13 -5.39 26.81
N GLY A 346 1.98 -4.58 27.46
CA GLY A 346 2.77 -4.99 28.63
C GLY A 346 3.91 -5.98 28.32
N LEU A 347 4.32 -6.09 27.05
CA LEU A 347 5.37 -7.00 26.60
C LEU A 347 6.74 -6.32 26.56
N ARG A 348 7.80 -7.12 26.68
CA ARG A 348 9.18 -6.66 26.52
C ARG A 348 9.45 -6.26 25.07
N ALA A 349 10.21 -5.19 24.89
CA ALA A 349 10.70 -4.76 23.59
C ALA A 349 11.58 -5.84 22.94
N LEU A 350 11.43 -6.00 21.63
CA LEU A 350 12.26 -6.85 20.79
C LEU A 350 13.60 -6.19 20.53
N ALA A 351 14.67 -6.96 20.63
CA ALA A 351 16.02 -6.54 20.25
C ALA A 351 16.25 -6.74 18.75
N VAL A 352 16.90 -5.78 18.08
CA VAL A 352 17.26 -5.95 16.67
C VAL A 352 18.31 -7.06 16.54
N ASP A 353 18.06 -8.03 15.67
CA ASP A 353 18.98 -9.11 15.32
C ASP A 353 19.46 -8.93 13.87
N PRO A 354 20.74 -8.60 13.65
CA PRO A 354 21.28 -8.34 12.31
C PRO A 354 21.12 -9.52 11.34
N LEU A 355 21.11 -10.77 11.84
CA LEU A 355 20.99 -11.95 10.98
C LEU A 355 19.53 -12.13 10.52
N LEU A 356 18.56 -11.84 11.39
CA LEU A 356 17.15 -11.79 11.00
C LEU A 356 16.89 -10.61 10.04
N ALA A 357 17.52 -9.46 10.26
CA ALA A 357 17.39 -8.33 9.34
C ALA A 357 17.96 -8.65 7.96
N ALA A 358 19.11 -9.32 7.88
CA ALA A 358 19.67 -9.79 6.61
C ALA A 358 18.74 -10.77 5.89
N ALA A 359 18.15 -11.74 6.60
CA ALA A 359 17.18 -12.68 6.02
C ALA A 359 15.89 -11.98 5.53
N ALA A 360 15.35 -11.04 6.32
CA ALA A 360 14.15 -10.28 5.97
C ALA A 360 14.39 -9.37 4.75
N GLN A 361 15.56 -8.73 4.70
CA GLN A 361 15.97 -7.89 3.58
C GLN A 361 16.14 -8.72 2.30
N ALA A 362 16.79 -9.88 2.39
CA ALA A 362 16.93 -10.79 1.26
C ALA A 362 15.57 -11.21 0.71
N HIS A 363 14.61 -11.56 1.58
CA HIS A 363 13.26 -11.95 1.16
C HIS A 363 12.49 -10.81 0.48
N SER A 364 12.59 -9.59 1.00
CA SER A 364 11.92 -8.42 0.39
C SER A 364 12.49 -8.12 -1.00
N THR A 365 13.81 -8.17 -1.15
CA THR A 365 14.48 -8.02 -2.46
C THR A 365 14.07 -9.15 -3.42
N ASP A 366 13.97 -10.37 -2.91
CA ASP A 366 13.63 -11.56 -3.68
C ASP A 366 12.18 -11.53 -4.21
N MET A 367 11.23 -11.09 -3.38
CA MET A 367 9.83 -10.86 -3.80
C MET A 367 9.73 -9.88 -4.97
N VAL A 368 10.56 -8.83 -4.98
CA VAL A 368 10.66 -7.90 -6.11
C VAL A 368 11.31 -8.58 -7.32
N ALA A 369 12.47 -9.22 -7.14
CA ALA A 369 13.28 -9.77 -8.22
C ALA A 369 12.60 -10.92 -8.97
N ARG A 370 11.86 -11.78 -8.25
CA ARG A 370 11.15 -12.94 -8.82
C ARG A 370 9.64 -12.73 -8.94
N ALA A 371 9.17 -11.50 -8.73
CA ALA A 371 7.78 -11.08 -8.92
C ALA A 371 6.75 -11.98 -8.19
N PHE A 372 6.98 -12.25 -6.91
CA PHE A 372 6.06 -13.03 -6.08
C PHE A 372 5.78 -12.33 -4.74
N TYR A 373 4.71 -12.77 -4.06
CA TYR A 373 4.36 -12.30 -2.72
C TYR A 373 3.85 -13.49 -1.91
N ALA A 374 4.75 -14.10 -1.13
CA ALA A 374 4.47 -15.27 -0.32
C ALA A 374 5.51 -15.44 0.79
N HIS A 375 5.14 -16.14 1.87
CA HIS A 375 6.06 -16.53 2.93
C HIS A 375 7.09 -17.56 2.46
N THR A 376 6.65 -18.50 1.61
CA THR A 376 7.50 -19.49 0.97
C THR A 376 8.01 -18.93 -0.35
N SER A 377 9.33 -18.91 -0.50
CA SER A 377 9.95 -18.49 -1.75
C SER A 377 9.71 -19.52 -2.87
N PRO A 378 9.79 -19.15 -4.15
CA PRO A 378 9.57 -20.10 -5.27
C PRO A 378 10.53 -21.30 -5.33
N ASP A 379 11.64 -21.27 -4.60
CA ASP A 379 12.55 -22.40 -4.42
C ASP A 379 12.15 -23.34 -3.26
N GLY A 380 11.02 -23.05 -2.59
CA GLY A 380 10.51 -23.78 -1.44
C GLY A 380 11.05 -23.31 -0.09
N SER A 381 11.99 -22.35 -0.05
CA SER A 381 12.57 -21.89 1.22
C SER A 381 11.53 -21.17 2.10
N GLN A 382 11.52 -21.53 3.37
CA GLN A 382 10.62 -20.97 4.39
C GLN A 382 11.36 -19.95 5.27
N PRO A 383 10.65 -19.15 6.08
CA PRO A 383 11.27 -18.09 6.88
C PRO A 383 12.42 -18.57 7.79
N TRP A 384 12.30 -19.77 8.38
CA TRP A 384 13.35 -20.36 9.21
C TRP A 384 14.56 -20.85 8.40
N ASP A 385 14.35 -21.33 7.17
CA ASP A 385 15.44 -21.72 6.28
C ASP A 385 16.27 -20.49 5.90
N ARG A 386 15.59 -19.38 5.57
CA ARG A 386 16.23 -18.09 5.28
C ARG A 386 16.97 -17.53 6.50
N ALA A 387 16.37 -17.60 7.68
CA ALA A 387 17.03 -17.18 8.93
C ALA A 387 18.27 -18.04 9.24
N ALA A 388 18.19 -19.36 9.06
CA ALA A 388 19.31 -20.28 9.25
C ALA A 388 20.42 -20.07 8.21
N ALA A 389 20.07 -19.84 6.95
CA ALA A 389 21.02 -19.50 5.88
C ALA A 389 21.75 -18.17 6.14
N ALA A 390 21.09 -17.21 6.79
CA ALA A 390 21.71 -15.99 7.30
C ALA A 390 22.55 -16.21 8.57
N GLY A 391 22.60 -17.44 9.12
CA GLY A 391 23.40 -17.80 10.30
C GLY A 391 22.69 -17.62 11.64
N SER A 392 21.39 -17.32 11.65
CA SER A 392 20.61 -17.18 12.88
C SER A 392 20.54 -18.50 13.65
N ARG A 393 20.69 -18.44 14.97
CA ARG A 393 20.60 -19.61 15.87
C ARG A 393 19.26 -19.67 16.63
N ARG A 394 18.32 -18.78 16.29
CA ARG A 394 16.99 -18.74 16.91
C ARG A 394 16.23 -20.01 16.55
N ARG A 395 15.54 -20.58 17.54
CA ARG A 395 14.85 -21.87 17.38
C ARG A 395 13.40 -21.71 16.94
N THR A 396 12.81 -20.57 17.28
CA THR A 396 11.45 -20.21 16.85
C THR A 396 11.54 -18.98 15.96
N ILE A 397 10.99 -19.08 14.75
CA ILE A 397 10.93 -18.00 13.78
C ILE A 397 9.46 -17.70 13.46
N GLY A 398 9.11 -16.41 13.42
CA GLY A 398 7.84 -15.92 12.90
C GLY A 398 8.08 -14.91 11.79
N GLU A 399 7.11 -14.73 10.89
CA GLU A 399 7.20 -13.78 9.78
C GLU A 399 5.89 -13.05 9.56
N ASN A 400 5.99 -11.74 9.37
CA ASN A 400 4.96 -10.92 8.73
C ASN A 400 5.51 -10.38 7.41
N ILE A 401 4.70 -10.38 6.35
CA ILE A 401 5.05 -9.74 5.08
C ILE A 401 3.98 -8.73 4.69
N ALA A 402 4.36 -7.67 3.99
CA ALA A 402 3.41 -6.69 3.46
C ALA A 402 3.91 -6.14 2.12
N CYS A 403 3.01 -5.57 1.32
CA CYS A 403 3.38 -4.87 0.10
C CYS A 403 2.45 -3.67 -0.13
N GLY A 404 2.94 -2.60 -0.76
CA GLY A 404 2.16 -1.40 -1.12
C GLY A 404 2.09 -0.29 -0.07
N GLN A 405 2.46 -0.55 1.18
CA GLN A 405 2.58 0.51 2.18
C GLN A 405 3.79 1.40 1.91
N ARG A 406 3.62 2.71 2.10
CA ARG A 406 4.59 3.74 1.72
C ARG A 406 5.42 4.25 2.89
N SER A 407 5.12 3.82 4.12
CA SER A 407 5.83 4.24 5.33
C SER A 407 5.88 3.16 6.40
N ALA A 408 6.79 3.33 7.36
CA ALA A 408 6.88 2.48 8.54
C ALA A 408 5.57 2.49 9.36
N ALA A 409 4.91 3.64 9.48
CA ALA A 409 3.63 3.77 10.16
C ALA A 409 2.52 2.98 9.44
N GLU A 410 2.38 3.16 8.12
CA GLU A 410 1.37 2.45 7.32
C GLU A 410 1.55 0.93 7.40
N VAL A 411 2.79 0.43 7.38
CA VAL A 411 3.04 -1.03 7.42
C VAL A 411 2.79 -1.63 8.81
N VAL A 412 3.21 -0.96 9.88
CA VAL A 412 2.96 -1.45 11.25
C VAL A 412 1.48 -1.39 11.59
N GLU A 413 0.78 -0.33 11.19
CA GLU A 413 -0.68 -0.25 11.31
C GLU A 413 -1.36 -1.39 10.53
N GLY A 414 -0.92 -1.63 9.28
CA GLY A 414 -1.41 -2.73 8.46
C GLY A 414 -1.24 -4.10 9.12
N TRP A 415 -0.09 -4.36 9.75
CA TRP A 415 0.13 -5.60 10.50
C TRP A 415 -0.71 -5.67 11.78
N MET A 416 -0.88 -4.57 12.52
CA MET A 416 -1.70 -4.57 13.74
C MET A 416 -3.19 -4.73 13.48
N ASN A 417 -3.66 -4.35 12.30
CA ASN A 417 -5.03 -4.54 11.84
C ASN A 417 -5.31 -5.96 11.29
N SER A 418 -4.28 -6.79 11.11
CA SER A 418 -4.39 -8.20 10.71
C SER A 418 -4.11 -9.12 11.90
N PRO A 419 -5.05 -9.97 12.35
CA PRO A 419 -4.84 -10.87 13.47
C PRO A 419 -3.63 -11.77 13.39
N GLY A 420 -3.37 -12.39 12.24
CA GLY A 420 -2.22 -13.27 12.06
C GLY A 420 -0.91 -12.52 12.28
N HIS A 421 -0.79 -11.34 11.68
CA HIS A 421 0.39 -10.49 11.84
C HIS A 421 0.52 -9.90 13.25
N ARG A 422 -0.59 -9.44 13.82
CA ARG A 422 -0.67 -8.94 15.21
C ARG A 422 -0.28 -10.02 16.21
N ALA A 423 -0.72 -11.26 16.02
CA ALA A 423 -0.37 -12.39 16.89
C ALA A 423 1.14 -12.64 16.92
N ASN A 424 1.84 -12.49 15.79
CA ASN A 424 3.30 -12.53 15.76
C ASN A 424 3.92 -11.34 16.52
N ILE A 425 3.46 -10.10 16.27
CA ILE A 425 3.98 -8.89 16.94
C ILE A 425 3.83 -9.00 18.47
N LEU A 426 2.69 -9.51 18.94
CA LEU A 426 2.35 -9.61 20.36
C LEU A 426 2.71 -10.96 20.98
N LYS A 427 3.43 -11.84 20.28
CA LYS A 427 3.86 -13.11 20.87
C LYS A 427 4.90 -12.86 21.97
N PRO A 428 4.65 -13.27 23.23
CA PRO A 428 5.56 -12.99 24.35
C PRO A 428 6.93 -13.65 24.20
N ASP A 429 6.99 -14.84 23.59
CA ASP A 429 8.22 -15.63 23.45
C ASP A 429 9.23 -15.01 22.49
N PHE A 430 8.78 -14.17 21.55
CA PHE A 430 9.71 -13.50 20.65
C PHE A 430 10.49 -12.42 21.41
N THR A 431 11.81 -12.47 21.21
CA THR A 431 12.77 -11.58 21.87
C THR A 431 13.57 -10.76 20.87
N HIS A 432 13.60 -11.17 19.61
CA HIS A 432 14.40 -10.55 18.55
C HIS A 432 13.57 -10.24 17.30
N ILE A 433 13.99 -9.22 16.55
CA ILE A 433 13.33 -8.76 15.32
C ILE A 433 14.35 -8.37 14.24
N GLY A 434 13.99 -8.61 12.98
CA GLY A 434 14.69 -8.11 11.79
C GLY A 434 13.71 -7.59 10.75
N ILE A 435 14.02 -6.45 10.14
CA ILE A 435 13.16 -5.79 9.14
C ILE A 435 13.87 -5.76 7.78
N GLY A 436 13.13 -6.06 6.72
CA GLY A 436 13.52 -5.90 5.34
C GLY A 436 12.56 -5.00 4.57
N PHE A 437 13.09 -4.27 3.59
CA PHE A 437 12.33 -3.41 2.69
C PHE A 437 12.90 -3.45 1.28
N ALA A 438 12.05 -3.56 0.26
CA ALA A 438 12.43 -3.33 -1.12
C ALA A 438 11.36 -2.53 -1.88
N GLY A 439 11.79 -1.50 -2.62
CA GLY A 439 10.97 -0.82 -3.61
C GLY A 439 11.01 -1.54 -4.95
N GLY A 440 9.88 -1.66 -5.63
CA GLY A 440 9.75 -2.31 -6.94
C GLY A 440 8.52 -3.20 -7.06
N GLY A 441 8.51 -4.06 -8.09
CA GLY A 441 7.42 -4.97 -8.38
C GLY A 441 6.11 -4.27 -8.75
N GLN A 442 5.03 -5.03 -8.93
CA GLN A 442 3.71 -4.47 -9.24
C GLN A 442 3.07 -3.73 -8.06
N LYS A 443 3.52 -4.03 -6.84
CA LYS A 443 2.98 -3.50 -5.58
C LYS A 443 3.75 -2.29 -5.05
N GLY A 444 4.84 -1.90 -5.71
CA GLY A 444 5.63 -0.72 -5.37
C GLY A 444 6.57 -0.88 -4.18
N THR A 445 6.12 -1.49 -3.09
CA THR A 445 6.97 -1.76 -1.92
C THR A 445 6.72 -3.15 -1.38
N TYR A 446 7.73 -3.75 -0.77
CA TYR A 446 7.69 -5.06 -0.15
C TYR A 446 8.42 -4.99 1.19
N TRP A 447 7.76 -5.50 2.22
CA TRP A 447 8.20 -5.46 3.60
C TRP A 447 8.22 -6.87 4.17
N THR A 448 9.24 -7.17 4.96
CA THR A 448 9.33 -8.40 5.74
C THR A 448 9.73 -8.06 7.17
N GLN A 449 9.02 -8.64 8.14
CA GLN A 449 9.32 -8.55 9.56
C GLN A 449 9.51 -9.97 10.09
N LEU A 450 10.75 -10.31 10.45
CA LEU A 450 11.12 -11.60 11.03
C LEU A 450 11.28 -11.49 12.54
N PHE A 451 10.75 -12.46 13.26
CA PHE A 451 10.86 -12.59 14.70
C PHE A 451 11.68 -13.81 15.10
N GLY A 452 12.36 -13.73 16.25
CA GLY A 452 13.18 -14.82 16.77
C GLY A 452 13.11 -14.99 18.28
N ALA A 453 13.23 -16.24 18.74
CA ALA A 453 13.44 -16.63 20.14
C ALA A 453 14.64 -17.59 20.27
#